data_AF-A0A1I6UEI6-F1
#
_entry.id   AF-A0A1I6UEI6-F1
#
_cell.length_a   1.000
_cell.length_b   1.000
_cell.length_c   1.000
_cell.angle_alpha   90.00
_cell.angle_beta   90.00
_cell.angle_gamma   90.00
#
_symmetry.space_group_name_H-M   'P 1'
#
loop_
_entity.id
_entity.type
_entity.pdbx_description
1 polymer ?
#
loop_
_entity_poly.entity_id
_entity_poly.type
_entity_poly.pdbx_seq_one_letter_code
_entity_poly.pdbx_strand_id
1 'polypeptide(L)'
;MLRKTLSIFGILLLSGFLLNGITMTQNMKKLHTGLKDNLLSIQRLNHVQTAVINKNKELNQMLATLDQVNGQLDKTITKTNQTLTELSKVEAVNQDTLELNDQMVSRSVETNKNIKQVHTSLKELSPYMVQINTMLATLNSTSRKDIDHLNTMLRSADQLDRKTPGVSH
;
A
#
# COMPACT_ATOMS: atom_id res chain seq x y z
N MET A 1 -74.48 -100.23 -14.35
CA MET A 1 -74.58 -98.79 -14.03
C MET A 1 -73.42 -98.27 -13.18
N LEU A 2 -72.87 -99.03 -12.22
CA LEU A 2 -71.74 -98.62 -11.37
C LEU A 2 -70.47 -98.10 -12.09
N ARG A 3 -70.13 -98.66 -13.26
CA ARG A 3 -68.96 -98.22 -14.04
C ARG A 3 -69.09 -96.79 -14.59
N LYS A 4 -70.31 -96.36 -14.96
CA LYS A 4 -70.56 -95.01 -15.50
C LYS A 4 -70.53 -93.96 -14.38
N THR A 5 -71.06 -94.27 -13.21
CA THR A 5 -71.02 -93.36 -12.04
C THR A 5 -69.62 -93.17 -11.47
N LEU A 6 -68.79 -94.23 -11.43
CA LEU A 6 -67.38 -94.09 -11.02
C LEU A 6 -66.55 -93.25 -12.00
N SER A 7 -66.78 -93.42 -13.30
CA SER A 7 -66.12 -92.61 -14.35
C SER A 7 -66.47 -91.12 -14.22
N ILE A 8 -67.74 -90.81 -13.95
CA ILE A 8 -68.19 -89.43 -13.74
C ILE A 8 -67.55 -88.83 -12.48
N PHE A 9 -67.52 -89.57 -11.36
CA PHE A 9 -66.86 -89.12 -10.13
C PHE A 9 -65.36 -88.89 -10.29
N GLY A 10 -64.67 -89.76 -11.04
CA GLY A 10 -63.24 -89.62 -11.35
C GLY A 10 -62.94 -88.37 -12.20
N ILE A 11 -63.79 -88.07 -13.19
CA ILE A 11 -63.67 -86.85 -14.00
C ILE A 11 -63.97 -85.61 -13.13
N LEU A 12 -64.98 -85.67 -12.27
CA LEU A 12 -65.38 -84.56 -11.39
C LEU A 12 -64.28 -84.20 -10.39
N LEU A 13 -63.65 -85.21 -9.78
CA LEU A 13 -62.47 -85.04 -8.91
C LEU A 13 -61.27 -84.47 -9.69
N LEU A 14 -61.01 -84.95 -10.91
CA LEU A 14 -59.95 -84.39 -11.75
C LEU A 14 -60.22 -82.91 -12.09
N SER A 15 -61.45 -82.55 -12.43
CA SER A 15 -61.83 -81.18 -12.74
C SER A 15 -61.79 -80.27 -11.52
N GLY A 16 -62.15 -80.75 -10.33
CA GLY A 16 -61.99 -80.03 -9.07
C GLY A 16 -60.51 -79.80 -8.74
N PHE A 17 -59.66 -80.80 -8.96
CA PHE A 17 -58.21 -80.70 -8.77
C PHE A 17 -57.55 -79.75 -9.78
N LEU A 18 -57.99 -79.78 -11.04
CA LEU A 18 -57.53 -78.87 -12.09
C LEU A 18 -57.94 -77.43 -11.82
N LEU A 19 -59.19 -77.17 -11.40
CA LEU A 19 -59.65 -75.84 -11.03
C LEU A 19 -58.85 -75.29 -9.84
N ASN A 20 -58.61 -76.10 -8.82
CA ASN A 20 -57.80 -75.68 -7.68
C ASN A 20 -56.33 -75.45 -8.08
N GLY A 21 -55.77 -76.31 -8.94
CA GLY A 21 -54.42 -76.18 -9.48
C GLY A 21 -54.23 -74.93 -10.36
N ILE A 22 -55.21 -74.59 -11.20
CA ILE A 22 -55.20 -73.36 -12.01
C ILE A 22 -55.28 -72.13 -11.10
N THR A 23 -56.13 -72.14 -10.08
CA THR A 23 -56.30 -71.02 -9.14
C THR A 23 -55.03 -70.80 -8.30
N MET A 24 -54.42 -71.88 -7.81
CA MET A 24 -53.15 -71.83 -7.08
C MET A 24 -52.00 -71.34 -7.98
N THR A 25 -51.98 -71.75 -9.25
CA THR A 25 -50.98 -71.30 -10.23
C THR A 25 -51.14 -69.81 -10.57
N GLN A 26 -52.37 -69.32 -10.68
CA GLN A 26 -52.64 -67.88 -10.89
C GLN A 26 -52.26 -67.04 -9.67
N ASN A 27 -52.54 -67.54 -8.45
CA ASN A 27 -52.13 -66.88 -7.21
C ASN A 27 -50.60 -66.87 -7.06
N MET A 28 -49.91 -67.98 -7.39
CA MET A 28 -48.45 -68.03 -7.42
C MET A 28 -47.85 -67.08 -8.46
N LYS A 29 -48.45 -66.97 -9.65
CA LYS A 29 -48.03 -65.97 -10.66
C LYS A 29 -48.17 -64.54 -10.14
N LYS A 30 -49.31 -64.18 -9.55
CA LYS A 30 -49.51 -62.86 -8.94
C LYS A 30 -48.53 -62.58 -7.81
N LEU A 31 -48.30 -63.57 -6.94
CA LEU A 31 -47.33 -63.46 -5.85
C LEU A 31 -45.91 -63.25 -6.37
N HIS A 32 -45.51 -64.00 -7.40
CA HIS A 32 -44.20 -63.90 -8.01
C HIS A 32 -43.99 -62.55 -8.72
N THR A 33 -44.99 -62.06 -9.44
CA THR A 33 -44.97 -60.71 -10.04
C THR A 33 -44.88 -59.64 -8.96
N GLY A 34 -45.69 -59.73 -7.90
CA GLY A 34 -45.65 -58.80 -6.77
C GLY A 34 -44.31 -58.77 -6.04
N LEU A 35 -43.69 -59.94 -5.83
CA LEU A 35 -42.34 -60.05 -5.24
C LEU A 35 -41.28 -59.44 -6.16
N LYS A 36 -41.36 -59.65 -7.47
CA LYS A 36 -40.44 -59.06 -8.45
C LYS A 36 -40.55 -57.53 -8.46
N ASP A 37 -41.77 -57.00 -8.44
CA ASP A 37 -42.01 -55.55 -8.40
C ASP A 37 -41.53 -54.93 -7.09
N ASN A 38 -41.71 -55.63 -5.97
CA ASN A 38 -41.21 -55.18 -4.66
C ASN A 38 -39.67 -55.19 -4.61
N LEU A 39 -39.02 -56.22 -5.16
CA LEU A 39 -37.56 -56.28 -5.28
C LEU A 39 -37.02 -55.10 -6.11
N LEU A 40 -37.67 -54.79 -7.25
CA LEU A 40 -37.32 -53.64 -8.08
C LEU A 40 -37.51 -52.31 -7.32
N SER A 41 -38.58 -52.21 -6.52
CA SER A 41 -38.83 -51.04 -5.66
C SER A 41 -37.73 -50.86 -4.61
N ILE A 42 -37.31 -51.95 -3.95
CA ILE A 42 -36.20 -51.94 -2.98
C ILE A 42 -34.89 -51.53 -3.66
N GLN A 43 -34.61 -52.04 -4.86
CA GLN A 43 -33.42 -51.64 -5.62
C GLN A 43 -33.42 -50.14 -5.96
N ARG A 44 -34.57 -49.60 -6.39
CA ARG A 44 -34.73 -48.16 -6.64
C ARG A 44 -34.54 -47.35 -5.36
N LEU A 45 -35.12 -47.79 -4.24
CA LEU A 45 -34.98 -47.12 -2.95
C LEU A 45 -33.51 -47.08 -2.50
N ASN A 46 -32.79 -48.19 -2.67
CA ASN A 46 -31.37 -48.27 -2.33
C ASN A 46 -30.51 -47.34 -3.23
N HIS A 47 -30.86 -47.24 -4.51
CA HIS A 47 -30.22 -46.27 -5.42
C HIS A 47 -30.46 -44.82 -4.99
N VAL A 48 -31.70 -44.48 -4.62
CA VAL A 48 -32.04 -43.15 -4.09
C VAL A 48 -31.30 -42.87 -2.77
N GLN A 49 -31.24 -43.82 -1.85
CA GLN A 49 -30.48 -43.68 -0.61
C GLN A 49 -28.99 -43.43 -0.88
N THR A 50 -28.40 -44.17 -1.81
CA THR A 50 -27.00 -43.96 -2.22
C THR A 50 -26.79 -42.56 -2.80
N ALA A 51 -27.72 -42.10 -3.64
CA ALA A 51 -27.67 -40.75 -4.20
C ALA A 51 -27.77 -39.66 -3.10
N VAL A 52 -28.66 -39.83 -2.12
CA VAL A 52 -28.81 -38.92 -0.98
C VAL A 52 -27.54 -38.88 -0.12
N ILE A 53 -26.93 -40.04 0.17
CA ILE A 53 -25.67 -40.13 0.91
C ILE A 53 -24.56 -39.36 0.18
N ASN A 54 -24.45 -39.55 -1.14
CA ASN A 54 -23.47 -38.85 -1.96
C ASN A 54 -23.71 -37.33 -1.96
N LYS A 55 -24.97 -36.90 -2.10
CA LYS A 55 -25.34 -35.48 -2.05
C LYS A 55 -25.04 -34.84 -0.69
N ASN A 56 -25.25 -35.56 0.41
CA ASN A 56 -24.87 -35.08 1.74
C ASN A 56 -23.34 -34.94 1.89
N LYS A 57 -22.57 -35.85 1.28
CA LYS A 57 -21.10 -35.73 1.24
C LYS A 57 -20.65 -34.50 0.47
N GLU A 58 -21.26 -34.23 -0.69
CA GLU A 58 -21.00 -33.01 -1.48
C GLU A 58 -21.34 -31.73 -0.68
N LEU A 59 -22.48 -31.71 0.03
CA LEU A 59 -22.86 -30.58 0.89
C LEU A 59 -21.84 -30.33 2.00
N ASN A 60 -21.33 -31.37 2.65
CA ASN A 60 -20.28 -31.22 3.66
C ASN A 60 -18.97 -30.65 3.08
N GLN A 61 -18.62 -31.01 1.84
CA GLN A 61 -17.46 -30.45 1.15
C GLN A 61 -17.69 -28.97 0.79
N MET A 62 -18.91 -28.61 0.38
CA MET A 62 -19.29 -27.22 0.14
C MET A 62 -19.19 -26.38 1.42
N LEU A 63 -19.66 -26.90 2.56
CA LEU A 63 -19.54 -26.22 3.86
C LEU A 63 -18.07 -25.97 4.23
N ALA A 64 -17.21 -26.99 4.12
CA ALA A 64 -15.78 -26.83 4.37
C ALA A 64 -15.13 -25.79 3.44
N THR A 65 -15.57 -25.73 2.18
CA THR A 65 -15.10 -24.72 1.22
C THR A 65 -15.55 -23.32 1.62
N LEU A 66 -16.80 -23.15 2.08
CA LEU A 66 -17.32 -21.88 2.58
C LEU A 66 -16.55 -21.41 3.81
N ASP A 67 -16.25 -22.30 4.75
CA ASP A 67 -15.43 -21.98 5.94
C ASP A 67 -14.03 -21.51 5.53
N GLN A 68 -13.41 -22.17 4.55
CA GLN A 68 -12.11 -21.76 4.03
C GLN A 68 -12.18 -20.39 3.35
N VAL A 69 -13.20 -20.13 2.53
CA VAL A 69 -13.42 -18.83 1.88
C VAL A 69 -13.62 -17.74 2.93
N ASN A 70 -14.43 -18.00 3.95
CA ASN A 70 -14.65 -17.05 5.04
C ASN A 70 -13.34 -16.71 5.78
N GLY A 71 -12.53 -17.72 6.10
CA GLY A 71 -11.22 -17.50 6.71
C GLY A 71 -10.23 -16.75 5.80
N GLN A 72 -10.33 -16.89 4.48
CA GLN A 72 -9.54 -16.11 3.52
C GLN A 72 -10.01 -14.65 3.44
N LEU A 73 -11.32 -14.41 3.54
CA LEU A 73 -11.89 -13.06 3.61
C LEU A 73 -11.42 -12.33 4.87
N ASP A 74 -11.45 -12.97 6.03
CA ASP A 74 -10.96 -12.38 7.29
C ASP A 74 -9.48 -11.97 7.21
N LYS A 75 -8.65 -12.83 6.60
CA LYS A 75 -7.23 -12.51 6.34
C LYS A 75 -7.07 -11.33 5.40
N THR A 76 -7.91 -11.26 4.37
CA THR A 76 -7.90 -10.15 3.40
C THR A 76 -8.28 -8.85 4.07
N ILE A 77 -9.35 -8.84 4.88
CA ILE A 77 -9.78 -7.67 5.66
C ILE A 77 -8.65 -7.20 6.59
N THR A 78 -8.01 -8.13 7.30
CA THR A 78 -6.88 -7.81 8.19
C THR A 78 -5.73 -7.15 7.42
N LYS A 79 -5.36 -7.70 6.27
CA LYS A 79 -4.30 -7.16 5.43
C LYS A 79 -4.66 -5.79 4.86
N THR A 80 -5.91 -5.59 4.43
CA THR A 80 -6.41 -4.30 3.97
C THR A 80 -6.33 -3.24 5.06
N ASN A 81 -6.71 -3.58 6.31
CA ASN A 81 -6.59 -2.65 7.44
C ASN A 81 -5.14 -2.29 7.78
N GLN A 82 -4.21 -3.25 7.67
CA GLN A 82 -2.78 -2.98 7.80
C GLN A 82 -2.31 -2.04 6.68
N THR A 83 -2.68 -2.29 5.43
CA THR A 83 -2.33 -1.40 4.30
C THR A 83 -2.89 0.01 4.50
N LEU A 84 -4.13 0.14 4.97
CA LEU A 84 -4.73 1.44 5.28
C LEU A 84 -3.92 2.19 6.36
N THR A 85 -3.49 1.48 7.40
CA THR A 85 -2.66 2.06 8.47
C THR A 85 -1.32 2.56 7.94
N GLU A 86 -0.65 1.80 7.07
CA GLU A 86 0.59 2.25 6.45
C GLU A 86 0.39 3.43 5.51
N LEU A 87 -0.73 3.48 4.76
CA LEU A 87 -1.07 4.63 3.92
C LEU A 87 -1.27 5.90 4.74
N SER A 88 -1.93 5.82 5.90
CA SER A 88 -2.07 6.98 6.80
C SER A 88 -0.72 7.48 7.33
N LYS A 89 0.26 6.60 7.54
CA LYS A 89 1.63 7.03 7.89
C LYS A 89 2.31 7.76 6.73
N VAL A 90 2.15 7.28 5.50
CA VAL A 90 2.68 7.95 4.30
C VAL A 90 2.05 9.33 4.13
N GLU A 91 0.74 9.46 4.34
CA GLU A 91 0.05 10.74 4.33
C GLU A 91 0.63 11.72 5.35
N ALA A 92 0.87 11.28 6.59
CA ALA A 92 1.49 12.10 7.62
C ALA A 92 2.90 12.59 7.21
N VAL A 93 3.74 11.71 6.67
CA VAL A 93 5.09 12.08 6.19
C VAL A 93 5.03 13.08 5.04
N ASN A 94 4.05 12.95 4.14
CA ASN A 94 3.86 13.91 3.06
C ASN A 94 3.47 15.29 3.61
N GLN A 95 2.60 15.33 4.63
CA GLN A 95 2.21 16.57 5.29
C GLN A 95 3.42 17.26 5.95
N ASP A 96 4.23 16.51 6.69
CA ASP A 96 5.46 17.03 7.32
C ASP A 96 6.44 17.58 6.27
N THR A 97 6.55 16.90 5.12
CA THR A 97 7.41 17.33 4.00
C THR A 97 6.92 18.63 3.37
N LEU A 98 5.61 18.80 3.23
CA LEU A 98 5.02 20.05 2.73
C LEU A 98 5.29 21.21 3.69
N GLU A 99 5.14 20.99 5.00
CA GLU A 99 5.46 22.01 6.00
C GLU A 99 6.94 22.43 5.92
N LEU A 100 7.85 21.47 5.78
CA LEU A 100 9.28 21.75 5.64
C LEU A 100 9.57 22.56 4.37
N ASN A 101 8.90 22.26 3.25
CA ASN A 101 9.03 23.03 2.01
C ASN A 101 8.56 24.48 2.20
N ASP A 102 7.43 24.70 2.87
CA ASP A 102 6.93 26.05 3.17
C ASP A 102 7.91 26.83 4.05
N GLN A 103 8.49 26.18 5.07
CA GLN A 103 9.54 26.77 5.91
C GLN A 103 10.79 27.14 5.10
N MET A 104 11.22 26.27 4.18
CA MET A 104 12.37 26.54 3.29
C MET A 104 12.11 27.73 2.37
N VAL A 105 10.92 27.82 1.77
CA VAL A 105 10.54 28.95 0.91
C VAL A 105 10.56 30.24 1.71
N SER A 106 9.97 30.25 2.91
CA SER A 106 9.96 31.42 3.79
C SER A 106 11.38 31.90 4.15
N ARG A 107 12.25 30.98 4.58
CA ARG A 107 13.66 31.28 4.87
C ARG A 107 14.44 31.77 3.66
N SER A 108 14.14 31.24 2.47
CA SER A 108 14.75 31.68 1.21
C SER A 108 14.38 33.14 0.89
N VAL A 109 13.10 33.50 1.05
CA VAL A 109 12.62 34.88 0.87
C VAL A 109 13.30 35.83 1.86
N GLU A 110 13.39 35.44 3.13
CA GLU A 110 14.09 36.24 4.15
C GLU A 110 15.57 36.41 3.84
N THR A 111 16.25 35.33 3.46
CA THR A 111 17.67 35.36 3.07
C THR A 111 17.89 36.30 1.88
N ASN A 112 17.03 36.25 0.87
CA ASN A 112 17.11 37.15 -0.28
C ASN A 112 16.92 38.63 0.13
N LYS A 113 16.02 38.92 1.08
CA LYS A 113 15.88 40.26 1.64
C LYS A 113 17.16 40.72 2.34
N ASN A 114 17.76 39.86 3.16
CA ASN A 114 19.01 40.16 3.87
C ASN A 114 20.17 40.39 2.90
N ILE A 115 20.29 39.58 1.84
CA ILE A 115 21.31 39.77 0.79
C ILE A 115 21.14 41.14 0.10
N LYS A 116 19.91 41.54 -0.22
CA LYS A 116 19.64 42.87 -0.81
C LYS A 116 20.01 44.01 0.13
N GLN A 117 19.76 43.85 1.43
CA GLN A 117 20.16 44.84 2.43
C GLN A 117 21.69 44.95 2.52
N VAL A 118 22.40 43.83 2.63
CA VAL A 118 23.87 43.81 2.64
C VAL A 118 24.44 44.46 1.38
N HIS A 119 23.89 44.13 0.20
CA HIS A 119 24.31 44.75 -1.06
C HIS A 119 24.12 46.27 -1.06
N THR A 120 23.00 46.74 -0.51
CA THR A 120 22.71 48.18 -0.39
C THR A 120 23.72 48.86 0.54
N SER A 121 23.97 48.30 1.73
CA SER A 121 24.95 48.83 2.67
C SER A 121 26.37 48.86 2.09
N LEU A 122 26.77 47.82 1.34
CA LEU A 122 28.07 47.80 0.64
C LEU A 122 28.16 48.90 -0.43
N LYS A 123 27.07 49.14 -1.16
CA LYS A 123 27.00 50.22 -2.15
C LYS A 123 27.09 51.60 -1.50
N GLU A 124 26.46 51.78 -0.34
CA GLU A 124 26.54 53.01 0.47
C GLU A 124 27.92 53.25 1.07
N LEU A 125 28.68 52.18 1.39
CA LEU A 125 30.06 52.29 1.88
C LEU A 125 31.09 52.66 0.80
N SER A 126 30.82 52.31 -0.46
CA SER A 126 31.71 52.59 -1.60
C SER A 126 32.21 54.05 -1.69
N PRO A 127 31.36 55.09 -1.63
CA PRO A 127 31.82 56.48 -1.70
C PRO A 127 32.75 56.87 -0.53
N TYR A 128 32.51 56.36 0.68
CA TYR A 128 33.38 56.63 1.82
C TYR A 128 34.77 56.04 1.64
N MET A 129 34.86 54.83 1.06
CA MET A 129 36.14 54.22 0.72
C MET A 129 36.92 55.06 -0.31
N VAL A 130 36.23 55.61 -1.32
CA VAL A 130 36.85 56.53 -2.30
C VAL A 130 37.33 57.82 -1.63
N GLN A 131 36.53 58.38 -0.72
CA GLN A 131 36.87 59.59 0.02
C GLN A 131 38.11 59.38 0.90
N ILE A 132 38.16 58.29 1.67
CA ILE A 132 39.33 57.92 2.48
C ILE A 132 40.57 57.81 1.61
N ASN A 133 40.47 57.13 0.46
CA ASN A 133 41.61 56.96 -0.44
C ASN A 133 42.12 58.31 -1.00
N THR A 134 41.21 59.24 -1.28
CA THR A 134 41.55 60.60 -1.72
C THR A 134 42.18 61.43 -0.60
N MET A 135 41.68 61.32 0.64
CA MET A 135 42.27 61.97 1.81
C MET A 135 43.69 61.46 2.07
N LEU A 136 43.92 60.14 1.98
CA LEU A 136 45.24 59.54 2.12
C LEU A 136 46.21 60.01 1.03
N ALA A 137 45.76 60.09 -0.23
CA ALA A 137 46.57 60.61 -1.33
C ALA A 137 46.95 62.10 -1.11
N THR A 138 46.00 62.89 -0.62
CA THR A 138 46.22 64.31 -0.29
C THR A 138 47.22 64.46 0.85
N LEU A 139 47.05 63.69 1.93
CA LEU A 139 47.95 63.69 3.08
C LEU A 139 49.38 63.36 2.64
N ASN A 140 49.57 62.30 1.84
CA ASN A 140 50.88 61.94 1.32
C ASN A 140 51.52 63.05 0.47
N SER A 141 50.73 63.75 -0.35
CA SER A 141 51.22 64.90 -1.12
C SER A 141 51.65 66.06 -0.21
N THR A 142 50.86 66.39 0.80
CA THR A 142 51.19 67.43 1.78
C THR A 142 52.45 67.08 2.57
N SER A 143 52.57 65.86 3.08
CA SER A 143 53.77 65.42 3.81
C SER A 143 55.04 65.51 2.95
N ARG A 144 54.96 65.22 1.65
CA ARG A 144 56.11 65.42 0.75
C ARG A 144 56.50 66.88 0.62
N LYS A 145 55.52 67.79 0.46
CA LYS A 145 55.79 69.24 0.42
C LYS A 145 56.42 69.73 1.71
N ASP A 146 55.95 69.24 2.86
CA ASP A 146 56.52 69.61 4.16
C ASP A 146 57.98 69.14 4.28
N ILE A 147 58.29 67.92 3.82
CA ILE A 147 59.68 67.43 3.76
C ILE A 147 60.55 68.35 2.87
N ASP A 148 60.06 68.72 1.69
CA ASP A 148 60.80 69.61 0.78
C ASP A 148 61.01 71.01 1.35
N HIS A 149 60.01 71.56 2.03
CA HIS A 149 60.10 72.83 2.75
C HIS A 149 61.11 72.76 3.89
N LEU A 150 61.06 71.71 4.73
CA LEU A 150 62.00 71.50 5.82
C LEU A 150 63.44 71.35 5.30
N ASN A 151 63.65 70.60 4.22
CA ASN A 151 64.96 70.47 3.58
C ASN A 151 65.47 71.80 3.01
N THR A 152 64.56 72.67 2.56
CA THR A 152 64.92 74.02 2.08
C THR A 152 65.26 74.96 3.22
N MET A 153 64.52 74.90 4.34
CA MET A 153 64.84 75.63 5.56
C MET A 153 66.19 75.19 6.13
N LEU A 154 66.45 73.88 6.19
CA LEU A 154 67.73 73.33 6.64
C LEU A 154 68.90 73.87 5.81
N ARG A 155 68.81 73.79 4.47
CA ARG A 155 69.84 74.36 3.58
C ARG A 155 70.02 75.85 3.76
N SER A 156 68.94 76.59 4.01
CA SER A 156 69.00 78.03 4.25
C SER A 156 69.68 78.34 5.59
N ALA A 157 69.38 77.57 6.63
CA ALA A 157 70.05 77.67 7.94
C ALA A 157 71.55 77.36 7.83
N ASP A 158 71.94 76.29 7.13
CA ASP A 158 73.35 75.95 6.86
C ASP A 158 74.08 77.06 6.10
N GLN A 159 73.41 77.68 5.13
CA GLN A 159 73.97 78.82 4.38
C GLN A 159 74.15 80.06 5.25
N LEU A 160 73.21 80.34 6.16
CA LEU A 160 73.33 81.43 7.11
C LEU A 160 74.48 81.17 8.09
N ASP A 161 74.56 79.98 8.66
CA ASP A 161 75.64 79.55 9.55
C ASP A 161 77.03 79.72 8.89
N ARG A 162 77.16 79.33 7.61
CA ARG A 162 78.39 79.54 6.83
C ARG A 162 78.71 81.01 6.52
N LYS A 163 77.71 81.90 6.46
CA LYS A 163 77.88 83.35 6.24
C LYS A 163 78.11 84.13 7.55
N THR A 164 77.83 83.51 8.68
CA THR A 164 78.16 83.99 10.02
C THR A 164 79.05 83.00 10.77
N PRO A 165 80.22 82.59 10.22
CA PRO A 165 81.05 81.60 10.88
C PRO A 165 81.69 82.24 12.12
N GLY A 166 81.17 81.90 13.31
CA GLY A 166 81.74 82.37 14.58
C GLY A 166 80.78 83.05 15.55
N VAL A 167 79.55 82.54 15.70
CA VAL A 167 78.73 82.82 16.91
C VAL A 167 78.27 81.52 17.57
N SER A 168 79.15 80.52 17.62
CA SER A 168 79.06 79.46 18.63
C SER A 168 79.79 79.95 19.87
N HIS A 169 79.04 80.23 20.93
CA HIS A 169 79.51 80.14 22.31
C HIS A 169 78.90 78.89 22.94
#